data_AF-A0A522H0A0-F1
#
_entry.id   AF-A0A522H0A0-F1
#
_cell.length_a   1.000
_cell.length_b   1.000
_cell.length_c   1.000
_cell.angle_alpha   90.00
_cell.angle_beta   90.00
_cell.angle_gamma   90.00
#
_symmetry.space_group_name_H-M   'P 1'
#
loop_
_entity.id
_entity.type
_entity.pdbx_description
1 polymer ?
#
loop_
_entity_poly.entity_id
_entity_poly.type
_entity_poly.pdbx_seq_one_letter_code
_entity_poly.pdbx_strand_id
1 'polypeptide(L)'
;MALTDPYAVLDSRPPVNTLRGRGAVANVRHRFQQADREDVDDGWASSGLPVENTDGLDTAVGGPDGKHQTSNATETTPARLKTTVTVEQARKLLSHNDSPDIPFDQAVNPYRGCEHGCVYCYARPTHAYLGYSPGLDFETRLVAKANAVQALRAELARPGYRVSPINIGSATDVYQPIEREWRLTRGLLELMLETRHPLTIVTKNALIQRDLDLLQALAEQNLVAVYVSVTTLDADMARSLEPRASAPWRRLQAVRTLALAKVPVGVLVAPVIPFINDESMESILREAAGAGADYANYIVLRLPWEVKAVFEEWLFAHFPDRAQRVLHRIEDLRNGRRNDPAFGSRMRGSGLWADLLRQRFELTARKLGLNRTRLKLDTQRFLFPARAGYDRPGQQLSLFDQD
;
A
#
# COMPACT_ATOMS: atom_id res chain seq x y z
N MET A 1 -48.86 22.05 7.30
CA MET A 1 -47.70 22.15 6.39
C MET A 1 -46.61 21.28 7.00
N ALA A 2 -46.54 20.02 6.57
CA ALA A 2 -45.63 19.03 7.15
C ALA A 2 -44.19 19.40 6.75
N LEU A 3 -43.31 19.58 7.73
CA LEU A 3 -41.88 19.73 7.52
C LEU A 3 -41.37 18.40 6.97
N THR A 4 -41.11 18.33 5.66
CA THR A 4 -40.35 17.21 5.08
C THR A 4 -38.96 17.23 5.66
N ASP A 5 -38.60 16.17 6.38
CA ASP A 5 -37.27 15.92 6.87
C ASP A 5 -36.30 15.89 5.66
N PRO A 6 -35.38 16.87 5.52
CA PRO A 6 -34.43 16.90 4.41
C PRO A 6 -33.43 15.73 4.47
N TYR A 7 -33.45 14.90 5.53
CA TYR A 7 -32.60 13.74 5.71
C TYR A 7 -33.24 12.41 5.26
N ALA A 8 -34.51 12.39 4.86
CA ALA A 8 -35.21 11.16 4.46
C ALA A 8 -34.73 10.54 3.12
N VAL A 9 -33.90 11.24 2.33
CA VAL A 9 -33.50 10.82 0.98
C VAL A 9 -32.24 9.94 0.95
N LEU A 10 -31.66 9.59 2.10
CA LEU A 10 -30.39 8.85 2.16
C LEU A 10 -30.53 7.35 2.46
N ASP A 11 -31.75 6.87 2.75
CA ASP A 11 -32.01 5.49 3.20
C ASP A 11 -32.32 4.51 2.06
N SER A 12 -32.10 4.91 0.79
CA SER A 12 -32.42 4.09 -0.39
C SER A 12 -31.20 3.45 -1.06
N ARG A 13 -30.02 3.46 -0.44
CA ARG A 13 -28.87 2.73 -0.99
C ARG A 13 -28.97 1.27 -0.56
N PRO A 14 -28.93 0.30 -1.50
CA PRO A 14 -28.94 -1.11 -1.13
C PRO A 14 -27.78 -1.42 -0.19
N PRO A 15 -27.92 -2.37 0.74
CA PRO A 15 -26.85 -2.76 1.65
C PRO A 15 -25.61 -3.12 0.85
N VAL A 16 -24.54 -2.35 1.08
CA VAL A 16 -23.27 -2.47 0.36
C VAL A 16 -22.55 -3.69 0.93
N ASN A 17 -22.63 -4.83 0.22
CA ASN A 17 -22.08 -6.11 0.66
C ASN A 17 -20.55 -6.06 0.74
N THR A 18 -20.01 -5.92 1.95
CA THR A 18 -18.56 -5.93 2.18
C THR A 18 -17.96 -7.27 1.78
N LEU A 19 -16.89 -7.24 0.98
CA LEU A 19 -16.21 -8.46 0.54
C LEU A 19 -15.11 -8.84 1.54
N ARG A 20 -15.19 -10.05 2.11
CA ARG A 20 -14.21 -10.51 3.10
C ARG A 20 -12.79 -10.48 2.52
N GLY A 21 -11.88 -9.80 3.23
CA GLY A 21 -10.48 -9.69 2.82
C GLY A 21 -10.24 -8.64 1.73
N ARG A 22 -11.22 -7.79 1.44
CA ARG A 22 -11.15 -6.72 0.45
C ARG A 22 -11.53 -5.40 1.09
N GLY A 23 -10.86 -4.33 0.66
CA GLY A 23 -11.13 -3.01 1.24
C GLY A 23 -12.14 -2.24 0.41
N ALA A 24 -11.94 -2.18 -0.91
CA ALA A 24 -12.96 -1.64 -1.79
C ALA A 24 -14.18 -2.56 -1.77
N VAL A 25 -15.39 -2.00 -1.77
CA VAL A 25 -16.61 -2.82 -1.82
C VAL A 25 -16.99 -3.15 -3.26
N ALA A 26 -16.73 -2.24 -4.19
CA ALA A 26 -16.97 -2.43 -5.61
C ALA A 26 -15.83 -1.86 -6.47
N ASN A 27 -15.92 -2.10 -7.78
CA ASN A 27 -15.12 -1.36 -8.76
C ASN A 27 -15.76 0.02 -8.99
N VAL A 28 -15.02 1.08 -8.67
CA VAL A 28 -15.41 2.45 -8.98
C VAL A 28 -14.97 2.80 -10.40
N ARG A 29 -15.74 3.67 -11.06
CA ARG A 29 -15.38 4.22 -12.36
C ARG A 29 -14.05 4.99 -12.28
N HIS A 30 -13.17 4.76 -13.25
CA HIS A 30 -11.91 5.49 -13.34
C HIS A 30 -12.00 6.65 -14.32
N ARG A 31 -11.23 7.72 -14.10
CA ARG A 31 -11.30 8.98 -14.87
C ARG A 31 -11.07 8.89 -16.38
N PHE A 32 -10.45 7.81 -16.85
CA PHE A 32 -10.16 7.60 -18.28
C PHE A 32 -11.19 6.71 -18.97
N GLN A 33 -12.20 6.24 -18.23
CA GLN A 33 -13.25 5.37 -18.72
C GLN A 33 -14.31 6.18 -19.46
N GLN A 34 -14.49 5.88 -20.76
CA GLN A 34 -15.46 6.56 -21.63
C GLN A 34 -16.87 5.98 -21.54
N ALA A 35 -17.00 4.66 -21.38
CA ALA A 35 -18.28 3.96 -21.33
C ALA A 35 -18.54 3.36 -19.94
N ASP A 36 -19.76 3.47 -19.45
CA ASP A 36 -20.19 2.89 -18.18
C ASP A 36 -20.83 1.52 -18.38
N ARG A 37 -20.74 0.66 -17.36
CA ARG A 37 -21.52 -0.57 -17.26
C ARG A 37 -22.23 -0.53 -15.92
N GLU A 38 -23.53 -0.33 -15.97
CA GLU A 38 -24.39 -0.49 -14.79
C GLU A 38 -24.81 -1.95 -14.72
N ASP A 39 -24.56 -2.58 -13.56
CA ASP A 39 -25.16 -3.86 -13.25
C ASP A 39 -26.66 -3.60 -13.01
N VAL A 40 -27.43 -3.73 -14.08
CA VAL A 40 -28.89 -3.70 -14.02
C VAL A 40 -29.36 -5.11 -13.70
N ASP A 41 -30.09 -5.28 -12.60
CA ASP A 41 -30.91 -6.47 -12.41
C ASP A 41 -32.03 -6.41 -13.45
N ASP A 42 -31.84 -7.13 -14.55
CA ASP A 42 -32.81 -7.28 -15.62
C ASP A 42 -34.00 -8.17 -15.23
N GLY A 43 -34.06 -8.62 -13.97
CA GLY A 43 -35.09 -9.49 -13.43
C GLY A 43 -34.89 -10.97 -13.74
N TRP A 44 -33.82 -11.35 -14.46
CA TRP A 44 -33.59 -12.75 -14.83
C TRP A 44 -32.97 -13.55 -13.70
N ALA A 45 -32.20 -12.92 -12.81
CA ALA A 45 -31.61 -13.58 -11.64
C ALA A 45 -32.67 -13.99 -10.59
N SER A 46 -33.85 -13.35 -10.58
CA SER A 46 -34.97 -13.66 -9.69
C SER A 46 -36.00 -14.63 -10.28
N SER A 47 -35.82 -15.08 -11.53
CA SER A 47 -36.76 -15.93 -12.26
C SER A 47 -36.79 -17.40 -11.81
N GLY A 48 -35.87 -17.82 -10.92
CA GLY A 48 -35.78 -19.20 -10.43
C GLY A 48 -35.41 -20.23 -11.49
N LEU A 49 -35.02 -19.79 -12.69
CA LEU A 49 -34.51 -20.65 -13.76
C LEU A 49 -33.01 -20.91 -13.54
N PRO A 50 -32.52 -22.15 -13.74
CA PRO A 50 -31.10 -22.44 -13.63
C PRO A 50 -30.33 -21.59 -14.63
N VAL A 51 -29.31 -20.88 -14.17
CA VAL A 51 -28.33 -20.24 -15.04
C VAL A 51 -27.56 -21.37 -15.72
N GLU A 52 -27.96 -21.75 -16.94
CA GLU A 52 -27.15 -22.64 -17.76
C GLU A 52 -25.85 -21.92 -18.08
N ASN A 53 -24.74 -22.45 -17.56
CA ASN A 53 -23.40 -22.05 -17.90
C ASN A 53 -23.18 -22.27 -19.40
N THR A 54 -23.40 -21.26 -20.22
CA THR A 54 -22.84 -21.23 -21.57
C THR A 54 -21.40 -20.77 -21.48
N ASP A 55 -20.50 -21.71 -21.19
CA ASP A 55 -19.11 -21.70 -21.62
C ASP A 55 -18.51 -23.09 -21.34
N GLY A 56 -18.62 -23.98 -22.33
CA GLY A 56 -18.05 -25.33 -22.27
C GLY A 56 -18.74 -26.33 -23.19
N LEU A 57 -18.60 -26.16 -24.51
CA LEU A 57 -18.76 -27.28 -25.43
C LEU A 57 -17.57 -28.22 -25.21
N ASP A 58 -17.75 -29.23 -24.36
CA ASP A 58 -16.97 -30.46 -24.42
C ASP A 58 -17.92 -31.66 -24.49
N THR A 59 -17.72 -32.40 -25.57
CA THR A 59 -18.43 -33.61 -25.98
C THR A 59 -18.24 -34.75 -25.00
N ALA A 60 -19.34 -35.35 -24.50
CA ALA A 60 -19.36 -36.75 -24.08
C ALA A 60 -20.76 -37.34 -24.17
N VAL A 61 -20.91 -38.31 -25.06
CA VAL A 61 -22.08 -39.17 -25.27
C VAL A 61 -22.18 -40.18 -24.11
N GLY A 62 -23.38 -40.37 -23.54
CA GLY A 62 -23.62 -41.48 -22.62
C GLY A 62 -25.04 -41.55 -22.02
N GLY A 63 -25.92 -42.34 -22.66
CA GLY A 63 -26.87 -43.30 -22.06
C GLY A 63 -27.98 -42.85 -21.08
N PRO A 64 -29.25 -43.24 -21.28
CA PRO A 64 -30.37 -42.86 -20.41
C PRO A 64 -30.54 -43.86 -19.27
N ASP A 65 -30.49 -43.40 -18.02
CA ASP A 65 -31.14 -44.10 -16.91
C ASP A 65 -31.52 -43.10 -15.82
N GLY A 66 -32.82 -42.87 -15.69
CA GLY A 66 -33.40 -41.95 -14.73
C GLY A 66 -33.25 -42.44 -13.30
N LYS A 67 -32.60 -41.62 -12.46
CA LYS A 67 -32.82 -41.60 -11.02
C LYS A 67 -32.91 -40.14 -10.58
N HIS A 68 -34.11 -39.73 -10.18
CA HIS A 68 -34.35 -38.49 -9.44
C HIS A 68 -33.44 -38.47 -8.21
N GLN A 69 -32.37 -37.67 -8.27
CA GLN A 69 -31.68 -37.19 -7.09
C GLN A 69 -32.27 -35.82 -6.78
N THR A 70 -32.99 -35.75 -5.66
CA THR A 70 -33.36 -34.50 -5.00
C THR A 70 -32.08 -33.74 -4.68
N SER A 71 -31.74 -32.73 -5.50
CA SER A 71 -30.62 -31.84 -5.26
C SER A 71 -30.95 -30.96 -4.06
N ASN A 72 -30.27 -31.21 -2.95
CA ASN A 72 -30.15 -30.22 -1.89
C ASN A 72 -29.62 -28.93 -2.52
N ALA A 73 -30.36 -27.83 -2.33
CA ALA A 73 -29.93 -26.48 -2.69
C ALA A 73 -28.61 -26.23 -1.94
N THR A 74 -27.51 -26.38 -2.68
CA THR A 74 -26.19 -26.03 -2.18
C THR A 74 -26.18 -24.51 -2.17
N GLU A 75 -26.18 -23.88 -0.99
CA GLU A 75 -25.88 -22.46 -0.85
C GLU A 75 -24.54 -22.21 -1.55
N THR A 76 -24.60 -21.68 -2.77
CA THR A 76 -23.42 -21.33 -3.56
C THR A 76 -22.77 -20.14 -2.87
N THR A 77 -21.88 -20.41 -1.92
CA THR A 77 -21.04 -19.37 -1.33
C THR A 77 -20.33 -18.67 -2.49
N PRO A 78 -20.51 -17.35 -2.69
CA PRO A 78 -19.93 -16.66 -3.83
C PRO A 78 -18.42 -16.91 -3.86
N ALA A 79 -17.92 -17.32 -5.03
CA ALA A 79 -16.51 -17.66 -5.19
C ALA A 79 -15.63 -16.49 -4.73
N ARG A 80 -14.69 -16.77 -3.82
CA ARG A 80 -13.79 -15.72 -3.31
C ARG A 80 -13.03 -15.10 -4.47
N LEU A 81 -13.14 -13.78 -4.62
CA LEU A 81 -12.43 -13.02 -5.64
C LEU A 81 -10.92 -13.24 -5.49
N LYS A 82 -10.30 -13.93 -6.47
CA LYS A 82 -8.88 -14.28 -6.45
C LYS A 82 -8.04 -13.08 -6.90
N THR A 83 -6.86 -12.92 -6.29
CA THR A 83 -5.85 -11.99 -6.80
C THR A 83 -5.08 -12.65 -7.94
N THR A 84 -4.91 -11.96 -9.06
CA THR A 84 -4.07 -12.33 -10.20
C THR A 84 -2.87 -11.40 -10.29
N VAL A 85 -1.76 -11.91 -10.82
CA VAL A 85 -0.53 -11.14 -11.02
C VAL A 85 -0.05 -11.30 -12.44
N THR A 86 0.04 -10.21 -13.19
CA THR A 86 0.58 -10.18 -14.54
C THR A 86 2.07 -9.79 -14.50
N VAL A 87 2.88 -10.42 -15.35
CA VAL A 87 4.30 -10.06 -15.52
C VAL A 87 4.44 -8.84 -16.41
N GLU A 88 5.23 -7.86 -15.99
CA GLU A 88 5.68 -6.74 -16.82
C GLU A 88 7.21 -6.72 -16.90
N GLN A 89 7.75 -6.40 -18.09
CA GLN A 89 9.15 -6.05 -18.28
C GLN A 89 9.30 -4.53 -18.23
N ALA A 90 9.79 -4.02 -17.11
CA ALA A 90 9.96 -2.60 -16.88
C ALA A 90 11.11 -2.04 -17.74
N ARG A 91 10.83 -0.96 -18.48
CA ARG A 91 11.87 -0.19 -19.19
C ARG A 91 12.71 0.68 -18.24
N LYS A 92 12.06 1.19 -17.19
CA LYS A 92 12.65 1.97 -16.10
C LYS A 92 11.98 1.56 -14.80
N LEU A 93 12.75 1.54 -13.72
CA LEU A 93 12.27 1.31 -12.37
C LEU A 93 12.33 2.56 -11.50
N LEU A 94 13.31 3.43 -11.72
CA LEU A 94 13.42 4.70 -11.00
C LEU A 94 12.34 5.69 -11.44
N SER A 95 11.63 6.22 -10.45
CA SER A 95 10.71 7.35 -10.60
C SER A 95 11.19 8.52 -9.75
N HIS A 96 10.97 9.74 -10.25
CA HIS A 96 11.33 10.97 -9.56
C HIS A 96 10.09 11.76 -9.14
N ASN A 97 10.23 12.57 -8.11
CA ASN A 97 9.23 13.54 -7.68
C ASN A 97 9.92 14.82 -7.21
N ASP A 98 9.16 15.92 -7.15
CA ASP A 98 9.59 17.26 -6.78
C ASP A 98 8.89 17.76 -5.50
N SER A 99 8.33 16.85 -4.71
CA SER A 99 7.49 17.24 -3.60
C SER A 99 8.30 17.67 -2.38
N PRO A 100 8.09 18.88 -1.84
CA PRO A 100 8.75 19.33 -0.62
C PRO A 100 8.20 18.66 0.66
N ASP A 101 7.14 17.84 0.54
CA ASP A 101 6.48 17.20 1.67
C ASP A 101 7.12 15.87 2.09
N ILE A 102 7.95 15.28 1.21
CA ILE A 102 8.59 13.99 1.44
C ILE A 102 10.12 14.12 1.39
N PRO A 103 10.87 13.35 2.20
CA PRO A 103 12.31 13.53 2.35
C PRO A 103 13.13 12.81 1.26
N PHE A 104 12.52 12.47 0.13
CA PHE A 104 13.15 11.72 -0.95
C PHE A 104 12.65 12.18 -2.32
N ASP A 105 13.56 12.21 -3.29
CA ASP A 105 13.25 12.59 -4.67
C ASP A 105 13.08 11.37 -5.56
N GLN A 106 13.68 10.23 -5.18
CA GLN A 106 13.72 9.00 -5.97
C GLN A 106 12.93 7.88 -5.29
N ALA A 107 12.20 7.12 -6.08
CA ALA A 107 11.51 5.94 -5.60
C ALA A 107 11.50 4.79 -6.60
N VAL A 108 11.34 3.58 -6.07
CA VAL A 108 11.24 2.32 -6.81
C VAL A 108 10.02 1.56 -6.32
N ASN A 109 9.24 1.06 -7.28
CA ASN A 109 8.07 0.22 -7.02
C ASN A 109 8.15 -1.05 -7.89
N PRO A 110 8.44 -2.22 -7.32
CA PRO A 110 8.51 -3.49 -8.04
C PRO A 110 7.14 -4.02 -8.47
N TYR A 111 6.08 -3.52 -7.85
CA TYR A 111 4.69 -3.88 -8.15
C TYR A 111 3.86 -2.67 -8.59
N ARG A 112 2.75 -2.93 -9.29
CA ARG A 112 1.62 -2.01 -9.40
C ARG A 112 0.40 -2.65 -8.78
N GLY A 113 -0.35 -1.86 -8.00
CA GLY A 113 -1.44 -2.34 -7.17
C GLY A 113 -0.94 -2.84 -5.82
N CYS A 114 -1.87 -3.10 -4.90
CA CYS A 114 -1.50 -3.61 -3.59
C CYS A 114 -2.59 -4.51 -2.99
N GLU A 115 -2.23 -5.76 -2.68
CA GLU A 115 -3.11 -6.75 -2.06
C GLU A 115 -3.61 -6.35 -0.67
N HIS A 116 -2.94 -5.41 0.02
CA HIS A 116 -3.40 -4.92 1.33
C HIS A 116 -4.81 -4.34 1.27
N GLY A 117 -5.22 -3.80 0.11
CA GLY A 117 -6.56 -3.28 -0.10
C GLY A 117 -6.91 -2.07 0.77
N CYS A 118 -5.94 -1.27 1.22
CA CYS A 118 -6.25 -0.14 2.10
C CYS A 118 -7.25 0.83 1.44
N VAL A 119 -8.40 1.08 2.06
CA VAL A 119 -9.49 1.88 1.47
C VAL A 119 -9.12 3.33 1.21
N TYR A 120 -8.16 3.84 1.97
CA TYR A 120 -7.63 5.20 1.89
C TYR A 120 -6.38 5.32 1.00
N CYS A 121 -5.97 4.26 0.29
CA CYS A 121 -4.68 4.24 -0.40
C CYS A 121 -4.62 5.27 -1.54
N TYR A 122 -3.74 6.27 -1.42
CA TYR A 122 -3.56 7.30 -2.44
C TYR A 122 -3.02 6.77 -3.78
N ALA A 123 -2.50 5.54 -3.80
CA ALA A 123 -1.96 4.91 -5.00
C ALA A 123 -3.04 4.21 -5.83
N ARG A 124 -4.26 4.01 -5.31
CA ARG A 124 -5.40 3.45 -6.08
C ARG A 124 -5.58 4.10 -7.46
N PRO A 125 -5.53 5.44 -7.60
CA PRO A 125 -5.50 6.15 -8.86
C PRO A 125 -4.53 5.63 -9.93
N THR A 126 -3.40 5.01 -9.56
CA THR A 126 -2.42 4.56 -10.56
C THR A 126 -2.95 3.45 -11.45
N HIS A 127 -3.94 2.69 -10.97
CA HIS A 127 -4.57 1.61 -11.75
C HIS A 127 -5.42 2.12 -12.91
N ALA A 128 -5.91 3.36 -12.83
CA ALA A 128 -6.63 3.99 -13.94
C ALA A 128 -5.76 4.08 -15.20
N TYR A 129 -4.45 4.30 -15.06
CA TYR A 129 -3.50 4.33 -16.19
C TYR A 129 -3.29 2.96 -16.85
N LEU A 130 -3.68 1.88 -16.18
CA LEU A 130 -3.66 0.51 -16.72
C LEU A 130 -5.00 0.10 -17.33
N GLY A 131 -5.99 1.00 -17.35
CA GLY A 131 -7.36 0.67 -17.75
C GLY A 131 -8.10 -0.19 -16.72
N TYR A 132 -7.65 -0.20 -15.47
CA TYR A 132 -8.28 -0.94 -14.37
C TYR A 132 -8.95 0.02 -13.38
N SER A 133 -9.96 -0.48 -12.66
CA SER A 133 -10.62 0.28 -11.60
C SER A 133 -9.67 0.52 -10.41
N PRO A 134 -9.62 1.75 -9.87
CA PRO A 134 -9.01 2.04 -8.55
C PRO A 134 -9.69 1.34 -7.35
N GLY A 135 -10.83 0.68 -7.57
CA GLY A 135 -11.58 -0.11 -6.58
C GLY A 135 -10.98 -1.51 -6.36
N LEU A 136 -11.78 -2.56 -6.62
CA LEU A 136 -11.36 -3.96 -6.43
C LEU A 136 -10.21 -4.37 -7.34
N ASP A 137 -10.12 -3.86 -8.58
CA ASP A 137 -9.03 -4.23 -9.48
C ASP A 137 -7.65 -3.80 -8.92
N PHE A 138 -7.56 -2.71 -8.17
CA PHE A 138 -6.31 -2.28 -7.52
C PHE A 138 -5.71 -3.32 -6.57
N GLU A 139 -6.55 -4.11 -5.91
CA GLU A 139 -6.16 -5.09 -4.88
C GLU A 139 -6.30 -6.54 -5.35
N THR A 140 -6.80 -6.75 -6.58
CA THR A 140 -7.02 -8.07 -7.17
C THR A 140 -6.28 -8.28 -8.48
N ARG A 141 -5.98 -7.23 -9.25
CA ARG A 141 -5.23 -7.31 -10.52
C ARG A 141 -3.90 -6.60 -10.35
N LEU A 142 -2.89 -7.34 -9.94
CA LEU A 142 -1.56 -6.80 -9.70
C LEU A 142 -0.66 -6.97 -10.91
N VAL A 143 0.37 -6.13 -10.99
CA VAL A 143 1.45 -6.28 -11.97
C VAL A 143 2.77 -6.40 -11.23
N ALA A 144 3.55 -7.43 -11.54
CA ALA A 144 4.91 -7.61 -11.04
C ALA A 144 5.92 -7.28 -12.13
N LYS A 145 6.84 -6.35 -11.85
CA LYS A 145 7.94 -6.00 -12.75
C LYS A 145 9.04 -7.04 -12.61
N ALA A 146 8.93 -8.15 -13.33
CA ALA A 146 9.78 -9.33 -13.12
C ALA A 146 11.28 -9.05 -13.29
N ASN A 147 11.64 -8.05 -14.11
CA ASN A 147 13.02 -7.60 -14.30
C ASN A 147 13.42 -6.41 -13.40
N ALA A 148 12.73 -6.16 -12.28
CA ALA A 148 12.97 -4.98 -11.44
C ALA A 148 14.45 -4.82 -11.07
N VAL A 149 15.11 -5.90 -10.64
CA VAL A 149 16.52 -5.85 -10.24
C VAL A 149 17.43 -5.47 -11.42
N GLN A 150 17.21 -6.09 -12.59
CA GLN A 150 17.99 -5.83 -13.79
C GLN A 150 17.76 -4.40 -14.30
N ALA A 151 16.51 -3.94 -14.30
CA ALA A 151 16.14 -2.60 -14.69
C ALA A 151 16.82 -1.57 -13.78
N LEU A 152 16.71 -1.72 -12.45
CA LEU A 152 17.36 -0.79 -11.51
C LEU A 152 18.88 -0.81 -11.67
N ARG A 153 19.50 -2.00 -11.76
CA ARG A 153 20.94 -2.14 -11.98
C ARG A 153 21.41 -1.35 -13.21
N ALA A 154 20.69 -1.49 -14.33
CA ALA A 154 21.02 -0.77 -15.56
C ALA A 154 20.92 0.75 -15.39
N GLU A 155 19.97 1.24 -14.58
CA GLU A 155 19.84 2.67 -14.31
C GLU A 155 20.92 3.21 -13.37
N LEU A 156 21.29 2.47 -12.33
CA LEU A 156 22.39 2.82 -11.41
C LEU A 156 23.76 2.81 -12.10
N ALA A 157 23.93 2.03 -13.17
CA ALA A 157 25.16 1.95 -13.95
C ALA A 157 25.33 3.08 -14.98
N ARG A 158 24.34 3.97 -15.15
CA ARG A 158 24.41 5.04 -16.16
C ARG A 158 25.51 6.05 -15.82
N PRO A 159 26.31 6.51 -16.82
CA PRO A 159 27.25 7.60 -16.62
C PRO A 159 26.55 8.84 -16.06
N GLY A 160 27.14 9.44 -15.01
CA GLY A 160 26.58 10.63 -14.36
C GLY A 160 25.44 10.35 -13.38
N TYR A 161 25.12 9.10 -13.06
CA TYR A 161 24.17 8.78 -11.98
C TYR A 161 24.63 9.43 -10.66
N ARG A 162 23.72 10.17 -10.01
CA ARG A 162 23.95 10.80 -8.72
C ARG A 162 23.18 10.05 -7.65
N VAL A 163 23.91 9.49 -6.71
CA VAL A 163 23.36 8.76 -5.57
C VAL A 163 22.58 9.72 -4.65
N SER A 164 21.37 9.28 -4.30
CA SER A 164 20.50 9.88 -3.30
C SER A 164 19.62 8.76 -2.74
N PRO A 165 19.20 8.78 -1.46
CA PRO A 165 18.36 7.72 -0.91
C PRO A 165 17.14 7.41 -1.78
N ILE A 166 16.95 6.14 -2.12
CA ILE A 166 15.78 5.66 -2.88
C ILE A 166 14.72 5.17 -1.90
N ASN A 167 13.49 5.65 -2.03
CA ASN A 167 12.35 5.07 -1.32
C ASN A 167 11.82 3.83 -2.06
N ILE A 168 11.83 2.68 -1.40
CA ILE A 168 11.28 1.43 -1.92
C ILE A 168 9.86 1.26 -1.38
N GLY A 169 8.87 1.25 -2.27
CA GLY A 169 7.46 1.07 -1.91
C GLY A 169 6.67 2.38 -1.75
N SER A 170 6.96 3.39 -2.56
CA SER A 170 6.26 4.68 -2.52
C SER A 170 4.84 4.66 -3.13
N ALA A 171 4.46 3.65 -3.89
CA ALA A 171 3.13 3.55 -4.54
C ALA A 171 2.51 2.15 -4.41
N THR A 172 3.18 1.25 -3.70
CA THR A 172 2.73 -0.11 -3.39
C THR A 172 3.45 -0.57 -2.14
N ASP A 173 2.85 -1.46 -1.36
CA ASP A 173 3.59 -2.12 -0.29
C ASP A 173 4.49 -3.21 -0.87
N VAL A 174 5.78 -3.03 -0.74
CA VAL A 174 6.80 -3.95 -1.26
C VAL A 174 6.80 -5.30 -0.55
N TYR A 175 6.22 -5.38 0.65
CA TYR A 175 6.07 -6.61 1.43
C TYR A 175 4.62 -7.12 1.46
N GLN A 176 3.80 -6.76 0.46
CA GLN A 176 2.47 -7.33 0.28
C GLN A 176 2.50 -8.86 0.09
N PRO A 177 1.38 -9.59 0.31
CA PRO A 177 1.36 -11.06 0.32
C PRO A 177 2.08 -11.76 -0.85
N ILE A 178 1.93 -11.31 -2.09
CA ILE A 178 2.65 -11.88 -3.25
C ILE A 178 4.19 -11.81 -3.17
N GLU A 179 4.77 -10.90 -2.38
CA GLU A 179 6.22 -10.80 -2.20
C GLU A 179 6.82 -12.08 -1.57
N ARG A 180 6.01 -12.94 -0.93
CA ARG A 180 6.46 -14.26 -0.44
C ARG A 180 7.00 -15.15 -1.56
N GLU A 181 6.36 -15.09 -2.73
CA GLU A 181 6.70 -15.91 -3.90
C GLU A 181 7.66 -15.15 -4.83
N TRP A 182 7.35 -13.89 -5.11
CA TRP A 182 8.07 -13.10 -6.13
C TRP A 182 9.46 -12.65 -5.72
N ARG A 183 9.68 -12.40 -4.42
CA ARG A 183 10.98 -12.01 -3.84
C ARG A 183 11.69 -10.83 -4.57
N LEU A 184 10.95 -9.97 -5.25
CA LEU A 184 11.51 -8.85 -6.01
C LEU A 184 12.12 -7.82 -5.05
N THR A 185 11.46 -7.58 -3.92
CA THR A 185 11.98 -6.67 -2.89
C THR A 185 13.27 -7.19 -2.30
N ARG A 186 13.37 -8.50 -2.05
CA ARG A 186 14.64 -9.11 -1.61
C ARG A 186 15.75 -8.91 -2.64
N GLY A 187 15.49 -9.20 -3.92
CA GLY A 187 16.48 -8.99 -4.98
C GLY A 187 16.90 -7.52 -5.14
N LEU A 188 15.98 -6.58 -4.90
CA LEU A 188 16.32 -5.16 -4.82
C LEU A 188 17.25 -4.90 -3.63
N LEU A 189 16.95 -5.40 -2.43
CA LEU A 189 17.84 -5.23 -1.26
C LEU A 189 19.24 -5.80 -1.47
N GLU A 190 19.36 -6.94 -2.14
CA GLU A 190 20.64 -7.54 -2.52
C GLU A 190 21.44 -6.60 -3.43
N LEU A 191 20.80 -6.03 -4.47
CA LEU A 191 21.42 -5.02 -5.34
C LEU A 191 21.83 -3.76 -4.56
N MET A 192 20.99 -3.29 -3.65
CA MET A 192 21.27 -2.09 -2.86
C MET A 192 22.44 -2.33 -1.90
N LEU A 193 22.58 -3.54 -1.34
CA LEU A 193 23.73 -3.91 -0.52
C LEU A 193 25.01 -4.05 -1.36
N GLU A 194 24.93 -4.71 -2.51
CA GLU A 194 26.06 -4.84 -3.46
C GLU A 194 26.61 -3.48 -3.87
N THR A 195 25.72 -2.55 -4.23
CA THR A 195 26.07 -1.20 -4.67
C THR A 195 26.25 -0.22 -3.53
N ARG A 196 26.07 -0.66 -2.28
CA ARG A 196 26.08 0.19 -1.07
C ARG A 196 25.20 1.44 -1.23
N HIS A 197 24.05 1.27 -1.87
CA HIS A 197 23.15 2.35 -2.19
C HIS A 197 22.19 2.61 -1.03
N PRO A 198 22.06 3.86 -0.56
CA PRO A 198 21.15 4.18 0.53
C PRO A 198 19.68 4.05 0.12
N LEU A 199 18.84 3.58 1.04
CA LEU A 199 17.41 3.38 0.80
C LEU A 199 16.55 3.61 2.04
N THR A 200 15.27 3.87 1.79
CA THR A 200 14.24 3.81 2.83
C THR A 200 13.15 2.85 2.39
N ILE A 201 12.49 2.20 3.35
CA ILE A 201 11.36 1.30 3.08
C ILE A 201 10.16 1.79 3.86
N VAL A 202 8.97 1.78 3.23
CA VAL A 202 7.70 1.95 3.93
C VAL A 202 6.88 0.68 3.76
N THR A 203 6.39 0.10 4.85
CA THR A 203 5.54 -1.10 4.80
C THR A 203 4.50 -1.15 5.92
N LYS A 204 3.47 -1.96 5.73
CA LYS A 204 2.45 -2.38 6.70
C LYS A 204 2.52 -3.87 7.00
N ASN A 205 3.53 -4.59 6.52
CA ASN A 205 3.59 -6.03 6.62
C ASN A 205 4.81 -6.51 7.42
N ALA A 206 4.58 -7.44 8.35
CA ALA A 206 5.61 -8.06 9.17
C ALA A 206 6.54 -8.99 8.35
N LEU A 207 6.22 -9.26 7.08
CA LEU A 207 7.05 -10.03 6.14
C LEU A 207 8.46 -9.43 5.94
N ILE A 208 8.64 -8.13 6.21
CA ILE A 208 9.95 -7.47 6.19
C ILE A 208 11.01 -8.19 7.04
N GLN A 209 10.60 -8.88 8.11
CA GLN A 209 11.49 -9.65 8.98
C GLN A 209 12.19 -10.82 8.26
N ARG A 210 11.66 -11.27 7.11
CA ARG A 210 12.31 -12.29 6.27
C ARG A 210 13.68 -11.83 5.78
N ASP A 211 13.84 -10.54 5.50
CA ASP A 211 15.04 -9.97 4.90
C ASP A 211 15.89 -9.22 5.95
N LEU A 212 15.76 -9.59 7.23
CA LEU A 212 16.48 -8.98 8.34
C LEU A 212 18.00 -9.06 8.16
N ASP A 213 18.49 -10.14 7.57
CA ASP A 213 19.90 -10.35 7.22
C ASP A 213 20.46 -9.22 6.35
N LEU A 214 19.73 -8.85 5.30
CA LEU A 214 20.12 -7.78 4.38
C LEU A 214 19.96 -6.39 5.03
N LEU A 215 18.85 -6.20 5.76
CA LEU A 215 18.57 -4.93 6.43
C LEU A 215 19.62 -4.62 7.51
N GLN A 216 20.08 -5.63 8.25
CA GLN A 216 21.14 -5.47 9.24
C GLN A 216 22.47 -5.08 8.58
N ALA A 217 22.87 -5.78 7.50
CA ALA A 217 24.11 -5.46 6.77
C ALA A 217 24.10 -4.06 6.13
N LEU A 218 22.93 -3.59 5.70
CA LEU A 218 22.74 -2.21 5.24
C LEU A 218 22.80 -1.21 6.40
N ALA A 219 22.21 -1.55 7.54
CA ALA A 219 22.16 -0.68 8.72
C ALA A 219 23.55 -0.47 9.34
N GLU A 220 24.38 -1.50 9.39
CA GLU A 220 25.80 -1.43 9.82
C GLU A 220 26.61 -0.41 9.01
N GLN A 221 26.20 -0.14 7.77
CA GLN A 221 26.81 0.83 6.88
C GLN A 221 26.07 2.17 6.82
N ASN A 222 25.06 2.38 7.68
CA ASN A 222 24.18 3.56 7.68
C ASN A 222 23.47 3.79 6.33
N LEU A 223 23.05 2.72 5.66
CA LEU A 223 22.43 2.77 4.33
C LEU A 223 20.92 2.58 4.33
N VAL A 224 20.30 2.15 5.42
CA VAL A 224 18.85 1.86 5.46
C VAL A 224 18.14 2.49 6.64
N ALA A 225 16.90 2.91 6.41
CA ALA A 225 15.91 3.09 7.45
C ALA A 225 14.56 2.53 7.03
N VAL A 226 13.85 1.96 8.00
CA VAL A 226 12.56 1.31 7.79
C VAL A 226 11.46 2.08 8.48
N TYR A 227 10.33 2.26 7.80
CA TYR A 227 9.14 2.89 8.36
C TYR A 227 7.96 1.91 8.29
N VAL A 228 7.37 1.62 9.44
CA VAL A 228 6.22 0.72 9.54
C VAL A 228 4.97 1.55 9.79
N SER A 229 3.95 1.45 8.91
CA SER A 229 2.69 2.17 9.15
C SER A 229 1.80 1.42 10.12
N VAL A 230 1.36 2.10 11.17
CA VAL A 230 0.40 1.61 12.17
C VAL A 230 -0.73 2.63 12.25
N THR A 231 -1.92 2.25 11.80
CA THR A 231 -3.08 3.16 11.70
C THR A 231 -3.96 3.11 12.94
N THR A 232 -4.05 1.95 13.60
CA THR A 232 -4.83 1.66 14.79
C THR A 232 -4.20 0.48 15.51
N LEU A 233 -4.47 0.30 16.80
CA LEU A 233 -4.14 -0.92 17.54
C LEU A 233 -5.33 -1.89 17.65
N ASP A 234 -6.50 -1.47 17.19
CA ASP A 234 -7.72 -2.26 17.15
C ASP A 234 -7.71 -3.21 15.93
N ALA A 235 -7.89 -4.50 16.18
CA ALA A 235 -7.81 -5.53 15.15
C ALA A 235 -9.05 -5.59 14.23
N ASP A 236 -10.23 -5.22 14.72
CA ASP A 236 -11.47 -5.15 13.93
C ASP A 236 -11.42 -3.96 12.97
N MET A 237 -11.04 -2.79 13.48
CA MET A 237 -10.81 -1.59 12.70
C MET A 237 -9.75 -1.84 11.62
N ALA A 238 -8.60 -2.43 11.97
CA ALA A 238 -7.56 -2.77 10.99
C ALA A 238 -8.06 -3.73 9.89
N ARG A 239 -8.88 -4.73 10.25
CA ARG A 239 -9.48 -5.67 9.29
C ARG A 239 -10.42 -4.97 8.30
N SER A 240 -11.12 -3.92 8.71
CA SER A 240 -11.97 -3.14 7.81
C SER A 240 -11.16 -2.16 6.93
N LEU A 241 -10.17 -1.47 7.50
CA LEU A 241 -9.40 -0.43 6.82
C LEU A 241 -8.36 -0.98 5.84
N GLU A 242 -7.72 -2.09 6.19
CA GLU A 242 -6.52 -2.64 5.53
C GLU A 242 -6.46 -4.17 5.67
N PRO A 243 -7.47 -4.88 5.09
CA PRO A 243 -7.84 -6.25 5.43
C PRO A 243 -6.75 -7.31 5.27
N ARG A 244 -5.78 -7.08 4.39
CA ARG A 244 -4.70 -8.04 4.09
C ARG A 244 -3.31 -7.56 4.51
N ALA A 245 -3.22 -6.41 5.18
CA ALA A 245 -2.01 -6.01 5.87
C ALA A 245 -1.80 -6.86 7.13
N SER A 246 -0.59 -6.85 7.70
CA SER A 246 -0.35 -7.53 8.97
C SER A 246 -1.22 -6.92 10.09
N ALA A 247 -1.64 -7.74 11.06
CA ALA A 247 -2.34 -7.22 12.24
C ALA A 247 -1.50 -6.16 12.97
N PRO A 248 -2.11 -5.13 13.59
CA PRO A 248 -1.38 -4.02 14.22
C PRO A 248 -0.26 -4.43 15.17
N TRP A 249 -0.54 -5.35 16.10
CA TRP A 249 0.43 -5.85 17.06
C TRP A 249 1.59 -6.61 16.41
N ARG A 250 1.36 -7.29 15.28
CA ARG A 250 2.45 -7.91 14.51
C ARG A 250 3.34 -6.87 13.82
N ARG A 251 2.81 -5.71 13.46
CA ARG A 251 3.63 -4.60 12.94
C ARG A 251 4.52 -4.02 14.03
N LEU A 252 3.99 -3.83 15.24
CA LEU A 252 4.79 -3.40 16.39
C LEU A 252 5.84 -4.45 16.79
N GLN A 253 5.53 -5.74 16.68
CA GLN A 253 6.52 -6.80 16.84
C GLN A 253 7.63 -6.69 15.79
N ALA A 254 7.30 -6.43 14.52
CA ALA A 254 8.30 -6.21 13.48
C ALA A 254 9.18 -4.99 13.77
N VAL A 255 8.61 -3.90 14.28
CA VAL A 255 9.37 -2.73 14.78
C VAL A 255 10.38 -3.16 15.85
N ARG A 256 9.93 -3.95 16.85
CA ARG A 256 10.81 -4.46 17.91
C ARG A 256 11.95 -5.32 17.36
N THR A 257 11.65 -6.24 16.44
CA THR A 257 12.65 -7.09 15.80
C THR A 257 13.71 -6.26 15.07
N LEU A 258 13.30 -5.27 14.29
CA LEU A 258 14.20 -4.38 13.55
C LEU A 258 15.06 -3.54 14.49
N ALA A 259 14.47 -2.95 15.54
CA ALA A 259 15.18 -2.15 16.53
C ALA A 259 16.23 -2.97 17.30
N LEU A 260 15.90 -4.20 17.70
CA LEU A 260 16.84 -5.11 18.36
C LEU A 260 18.03 -5.48 17.45
N ALA A 261 17.77 -5.64 16.15
CA ALA A 261 18.79 -5.86 15.13
C ALA A 261 19.55 -4.58 14.73
N LYS A 262 19.33 -3.46 15.42
CA LYS A 262 19.97 -2.15 15.17
C LYS A 262 19.67 -1.57 13.79
N VAL A 263 18.56 -1.96 13.19
CA VAL A 263 18.04 -1.31 11.98
C VAL A 263 17.26 -0.05 12.38
N PRO A 264 17.64 1.15 11.92
CA PRO A 264 16.90 2.38 12.21
C PRO A 264 15.44 2.23 11.77
N VAL A 265 14.52 2.33 12.72
CA VAL A 265 13.09 2.06 12.47
C VAL A 265 12.20 3.17 13.01
N GLY A 266 11.22 3.56 12.20
CA GLY A 266 10.20 4.54 12.55
C GLY A 266 8.79 4.01 12.36
N VAL A 267 7.82 4.69 12.97
CA VAL A 267 6.39 4.39 12.81
C VAL A 267 5.65 5.54 12.12
N LEU A 268 4.79 5.19 11.17
CA LEU A 268 3.91 6.15 10.52
C LEU A 268 2.46 5.96 11.00
N VAL A 269 1.93 6.94 11.73
CA VAL A 269 0.50 7.02 12.04
C VAL A 269 -0.22 7.60 10.83
N ALA A 270 -0.41 6.77 9.80
CA ALA A 270 -0.81 7.23 8.48
C ALA A 270 -1.78 6.26 7.77
N PRO A 271 -3.04 6.67 7.51
CA PRO A 271 -3.62 7.99 7.79
C PRO A 271 -4.18 8.12 9.21
N VAL A 272 -4.25 9.36 9.69
CA VAL A 272 -5.12 9.81 10.77
C VAL A 272 -6.47 10.22 10.16
N ILE A 273 -7.53 9.57 10.62
CA ILE A 273 -8.91 9.71 10.17
C ILE A 273 -9.75 10.15 11.39
N PRO A 274 -10.28 11.39 11.38
CA PRO A 274 -11.06 11.90 12.50
C PRO A 274 -12.25 11.01 12.85
N PHE A 275 -12.47 10.77 14.14
CA PHE A 275 -13.51 9.93 14.72
C PHE A 275 -13.48 8.45 14.30
N ILE A 276 -12.41 8.00 13.65
CA ILE A 276 -12.23 6.60 13.23
C ILE A 276 -11.00 5.99 13.91
N ASN A 277 -9.85 6.69 13.89
CA ASN A 277 -8.63 6.19 14.51
C ASN A 277 -7.76 7.30 15.13
N ASP A 278 -8.21 8.56 15.14
CA ASP A 278 -7.38 9.67 15.63
C ASP A 278 -7.18 9.61 17.15
N GLU A 279 -8.06 8.96 17.90
CA GLU A 279 -7.86 8.65 19.32
C GLU A 279 -6.70 7.67 19.57
N SER A 280 -6.30 6.88 18.58
CA SER A 280 -5.24 5.87 18.72
C SER A 280 -3.83 6.45 18.60
N MET A 281 -3.68 7.73 18.27
CA MET A 281 -2.37 8.32 17.98
C MET A 281 -1.37 8.16 19.13
N GLU A 282 -1.73 8.57 20.34
CA GLU A 282 -0.83 8.55 21.48
C GLU A 282 -0.51 7.13 21.96
N SER A 283 -1.47 6.21 21.89
CA SER A 283 -1.24 4.81 22.22
C SER A 283 -0.29 4.15 21.21
N ILE A 284 -0.48 4.38 19.91
CA ILE A 284 0.44 3.91 18.87
C ILE A 284 1.85 4.44 19.12
N LEU A 285 2.00 5.74 19.41
CA LEU A 285 3.31 6.32 19.69
C LEU A 285 3.98 5.70 20.92
N ARG A 286 3.23 5.48 22.00
CA ARG A 286 3.73 4.85 23.22
C ARG A 286 4.23 3.43 22.95
N GLU A 287 3.43 2.63 22.27
CA GLU A 287 3.79 1.24 21.93
C GLU A 287 4.95 1.18 20.93
N ALA A 288 4.99 2.10 19.96
CA ALA A 288 6.10 2.22 19.01
C ALA A 288 7.42 2.56 19.71
N ALA A 289 7.41 3.55 20.61
CA ALA A 289 8.58 3.89 21.41
C ALA A 289 9.00 2.72 22.32
N GLY A 290 8.04 2.05 22.97
CA GLY A 290 8.31 0.85 23.77
C GLY A 290 8.82 -0.36 22.98
N ALA A 291 8.54 -0.40 21.67
CA ALA A 291 9.12 -1.36 20.73
C ALA A 291 10.53 -0.96 20.25
N GLY A 292 11.00 0.26 20.52
CA GLY A 292 12.32 0.74 20.13
C GLY A 292 12.33 1.53 18.82
N ALA A 293 11.20 2.10 18.38
CA ALA A 293 11.20 3.05 17.28
C ALA A 293 11.96 4.33 17.67
N ASP A 294 12.80 4.83 16.76
CA ASP A 294 13.53 6.10 16.91
C ASP A 294 12.73 7.27 16.34
N TYR A 295 11.92 6.99 15.32
CA TYR A 295 11.21 7.99 14.53
C TYR A 295 9.71 7.76 14.55
N ALA A 296 8.96 8.85 14.47
CA ALA A 296 7.54 8.80 14.18
C ALA A 296 7.11 9.95 13.29
N ASN A 297 6.10 9.72 12.47
CA ASN A 297 5.39 10.78 11.76
C ASN A 297 3.92 10.43 11.63
N TYR A 298 3.08 11.41 11.31
CA TYR A 298 1.68 11.18 11.00
C TYR A 298 1.29 11.87 9.69
N ILE A 299 0.27 11.34 9.03
CA ILE A 299 -0.33 11.94 7.84
C ILE A 299 -1.83 11.94 8.04
N VAL A 300 -2.48 13.09 7.86
CA VAL A 300 -3.95 13.19 7.83
C VAL A 300 -4.48 12.59 6.53
N LEU A 301 -5.62 11.91 6.59
CA LEU A 301 -6.28 11.30 5.44
C LEU A 301 -6.30 12.22 4.21
N ARG A 302 -6.00 11.60 3.06
CA ARG A 302 -6.03 12.19 1.73
C ARG A 302 -6.99 11.38 0.86
N LEU A 303 -7.84 12.06 0.11
CA LEU A 303 -8.84 11.43 -0.76
C LEU A 303 -8.67 11.91 -2.21
N PRO A 304 -7.50 11.69 -2.84
CA PRO A 304 -7.29 12.14 -4.21
C PRO A 304 -8.17 11.32 -5.17
N TRP A 305 -8.88 11.99 -6.06
CA TRP A 305 -9.60 11.37 -7.17
C TRP A 305 -10.58 10.27 -6.73
N GLU A 306 -10.51 9.07 -7.33
CA GLU A 306 -11.42 7.95 -7.08
C GLU A 306 -11.33 7.40 -5.64
N VAL A 307 -10.25 7.71 -4.91
CA VAL A 307 -10.12 7.32 -3.49
C VAL A 307 -11.25 7.89 -2.66
N LYS A 308 -11.77 9.08 -3.01
CA LYS A 308 -12.92 9.67 -2.32
C LYS A 308 -14.13 8.73 -2.35
N ALA A 309 -14.48 8.20 -3.53
CA ALA A 309 -15.64 7.32 -3.69
C ALA A 309 -15.45 6.02 -2.93
N VAL A 310 -14.29 5.36 -3.10
CA VAL A 310 -13.94 4.11 -2.40
C VAL A 310 -14.02 4.28 -0.89
N PHE A 311 -13.49 5.40 -0.36
CA PHE A 311 -13.52 5.67 1.07
C PHE A 311 -14.93 6.00 1.58
N GLU A 312 -15.71 6.80 0.83
CA GLU A 312 -17.08 7.14 1.21
C GLU A 312 -17.96 5.89 1.26
N GLU A 313 -17.91 5.01 0.26
CA GLU A 313 -18.61 3.72 0.25
C GLU A 313 -18.27 2.87 1.47
N TRP A 314 -16.97 2.71 1.74
CA TRP A 314 -16.50 2.00 2.93
C TRP A 314 -17.00 2.64 4.23
N LEU A 315 -16.94 3.97 4.32
CA LEU A 315 -17.34 4.70 5.53
C LEU A 315 -18.84 4.54 5.82
N PHE A 316 -19.69 4.59 4.80
CA PHE A 316 -21.13 4.34 4.96
C PHE A 316 -21.42 2.87 5.28
N ALA A 317 -20.67 1.93 4.71
CA ALA A 317 -20.87 0.50 4.97
C ALA A 317 -20.47 0.09 6.40
N HIS A 318 -19.40 0.68 6.96
CA HIS A 318 -18.85 0.28 8.26
C HIS A 318 -19.19 1.21 9.41
N PHE A 319 -19.48 2.49 9.14
CA PHE A 319 -19.71 3.50 10.16
C PHE A 319 -20.86 4.46 9.80
N PRO A 320 -22.06 3.95 9.46
CA PRO A 320 -23.17 4.78 8.97
C PRO A 320 -23.52 5.93 9.93
N ASP A 321 -23.59 5.63 11.24
CA ASP A 321 -23.99 6.59 12.28
C ASP A 321 -23.05 7.79 12.44
N ARG A 322 -21.79 7.67 12.00
CA ARG A 322 -20.78 8.74 12.09
C ARG A 322 -20.22 9.17 10.74
N ALA A 323 -20.67 8.58 9.64
CA ALA A 323 -20.14 8.83 8.30
C ALA A 323 -20.18 10.33 7.95
N GLN A 324 -21.34 10.97 8.10
CA GLN A 324 -21.50 12.41 7.81
C GLN A 324 -20.59 13.28 8.69
N ARG A 325 -20.46 12.94 9.97
CA ARG A 325 -19.59 13.67 10.90
C ARG A 325 -18.12 13.57 10.51
N VAL A 326 -17.65 12.38 10.13
CA VAL A 326 -16.28 12.14 9.65
C VAL A 326 -16.03 12.95 8.37
N LEU A 327 -16.97 12.89 7.44
CA LEU A 327 -16.92 13.61 6.18
C LEU A 327 -16.83 15.13 6.38
N HIS A 328 -17.74 15.73 7.15
CA HIS A 328 -17.67 17.17 7.47
C HIS A 328 -16.34 17.55 8.13
N ARG A 329 -15.80 16.70 9.00
CA ARG A 329 -14.49 16.96 9.61
C ARG A 329 -13.33 16.89 8.61
N ILE A 330 -13.42 16.04 7.60
CA ILE A 330 -12.46 16.03 6.49
C ILE A 330 -12.57 17.33 5.69
N GLU A 331 -13.77 17.85 5.46
CA GLU A 331 -13.96 19.15 4.80
C GLU A 331 -13.38 20.30 5.60
N ASP A 332 -13.59 20.35 6.91
CA ASP A 332 -12.98 21.35 7.80
C ASP A 332 -11.46 21.38 7.68
N LEU A 333 -10.82 20.20 7.64
CA LEU A 333 -9.37 20.03 7.50
C LEU A 333 -8.82 20.48 6.14
N ARG A 334 -9.70 20.78 5.19
CA ARG A 334 -9.41 20.98 3.76
C ARG A 334 -10.12 22.19 3.17
N ASN A 335 -10.54 23.13 4.02
CA ASN A 335 -11.21 24.37 3.66
C ASN A 335 -12.48 24.13 2.80
N GLY A 336 -13.35 23.22 3.27
CA GLY A 336 -14.64 22.90 2.64
C GLY A 336 -14.58 21.87 1.50
N ARG A 337 -13.42 21.26 1.24
CA ARG A 337 -13.25 20.26 0.17
C ARG A 337 -13.00 18.86 0.75
N ARG A 338 -13.28 17.81 -0.02
CA ARG A 338 -12.95 16.42 0.37
C ARG A 338 -11.47 16.08 0.23
N ASN A 339 -10.71 16.86 -0.55
CA ASN A 339 -9.28 16.67 -0.74
C ASN A 339 -8.59 18.01 -1.00
N ASP A 340 -7.30 18.06 -0.66
CA ASP A 340 -6.41 19.19 -0.96
C ASP A 340 -5.12 18.66 -1.61
N PRO A 341 -4.82 19.02 -2.86
CA PRO A 341 -3.60 18.58 -3.54
C PRO A 341 -2.38 19.43 -3.20
N ALA A 342 -2.54 20.61 -2.57
CA ALA A 342 -1.45 21.56 -2.38
C ALA A 342 -0.35 21.02 -1.46
N PHE A 343 0.91 21.29 -1.82
CA PHE A 343 2.05 20.97 -0.95
C PHE A 343 1.96 21.73 0.37
N GLY A 344 2.52 21.15 1.43
CA GLY A 344 2.47 21.68 2.80
C GLY A 344 1.18 21.32 3.54
N SER A 345 0.02 21.51 2.90
CA SER A 345 -1.30 21.28 3.52
C SER A 345 -1.83 19.86 3.29
N ARG A 346 -1.59 19.24 2.12
CA ARG A 346 -2.18 17.93 1.76
C ARG A 346 -1.94 16.81 2.77
N MET A 347 -0.80 16.79 3.46
CA MET A 347 -0.50 15.76 4.47
C MET A 347 -0.90 16.13 5.89
N ARG A 348 -1.11 17.42 6.19
CA ARG A 348 -1.32 17.93 7.55
C ARG A 348 -2.75 18.41 7.83
N GLY A 349 -3.42 18.93 6.81
CA GLY A 349 -4.68 19.67 6.97
C GLY A 349 -4.46 21.11 7.46
N SER A 350 -5.55 21.86 7.54
CA SER A 350 -5.62 23.23 8.08
C SER A 350 -6.68 23.36 9.18
N GLY A 351 -6.63 24.45 9.93
CA GLY A 351 -7.61 24.79 10.96
C GLY A 351 -7.38 24.11 12.31
N LEU A 352 -8.29 24.38 13.25
CA LEU A 352 -8.15 24.03 14.66
C LEU A 352 -7.96 22.52 14.90
N TRP A 353 -8.60 21.67 14.10
CA TRP A 353 -8.44 20.23 14.24
C TRP A 353 -7.06 19.75 13.80
N ALA A 354 -6.51 20.32 12.72
CA ALA A 354 -5.14 20.02 12.29
C ALA A 354 -4.13 20.48 13.34
N ASP A 355 -4.36 21.65 13.95
CA ASP A 355 -3.54 22.16 15.04
C ASP A 355 -3.59 21.27 16.28
N LEU A 356 -4.79 20.78 16.66
CA LEU A 356 -4.97 19.83 17.75
C LEU A 356 -4.21 18.53 17.50
N LEU A 357 -4.34 17.94 16.31
CA LEU A 357 -3.61 16.72 15.94
C LEU A 357 -2.09 16.94 15.99
N ARG A 358 -1.61 18.07 15.47
CA ARG A 358 -0.19 18.44 15.51
C ARG A 358 0.32 18.55 16.94
N GLN A 359 -0.39 19.28 17.80
CA GLN A 359 0.00 19.46 19.20
C GLN A 359 0.03 18.13 19.96
N ARG A 360 -1.01 17.29 19.80
CA ARG A 360 -1.10 15.95 20.39
C ARG A 360 0.10 15.09 19.98
N PHE A 361 0.40 15.06 18.68
CA PHE A 361 1.54 14.32 18.14
C PHE A 361 2.87 14.84 18.69
N GLU A 362 3.16 16.14 18.55
CA GLU A 362 4.45 16.73 18.92
C GLU A 362 4.73 16.63 20.42
N LEU A 363 3.72 16.87 21.26
CA LEU A 363 3.86 16.72 22.71
C LEU A 363 4.16 15.27 23.09
N THR A 364 3.46 14.30 22.49
CA THR A 364 3.65 12.88 22.80
C THR A 364 4.98 12.36 22.28
N ALA A 365 5.33 12.68 21.03
CA ALA A 365 6.62 12.29 20.44
C ALA A 365 7.80 12.84 21.25
N ARG A 366 7.75 14.11 21.67
CA ARG A 366 8.78 14.71 22.53
C ARG A 366 8.90 14.01 23.89
N LYS A 367 7.77 13.74 24.56
CA LYS A 367 7.75 13.04 25.86
C LYS A 367 8.34 11.64 25.77
N LEU A 368 8.09 10.93 24.68
CA LEU A 368 8.58 9.58 24.43
C LEU A 368 10.01 9.53 23.88
N GLY A 369 10.60 10.68 23.56
CA GLY A 369 11.95 10.75 23.00
C GLY A 369 12.08 10.33 21.55
N LEU A 370 10.96 10.29 20.81
CA LEU A 370 10.94 10.05 19.37
C LEU A 370 11.46 11.30 18.62
N ASN A 371 12.02 11.10 17.43
CA ASN A 371 12.49 12.17 16.52
C ASN A 371 13.61 13.06 17.10
N ARG A 372 14.42 12.55 18.03
CA ARG A 372 15.55 13.31 18.63
C ARG A 372 16.73 13.51 17.68
N THR A 373 16.95 12.56 16.79
CA THR A 373 18.03 12.61 15.80
C THR A 373 17.45 12.81 14.41
N ARG A 374 18.23 13.42 13.52
CA ARG A 374 17.88 13.48 12.10
C ARG A 374 18.48 12.28 11.41
N LEU A 375 17.65 11.45 10.77
CA LEU A 375 18.13 10.38 9.92
C LEU A 375 18.87 10.98 8.71
N LYS A 376 20.14 10.63 8.55
CA LYS A 376 20.94 10.96 7.36
C LYS A 376 21.69 9.70 6.93
N LEU A 377 21.22 9.10 5.85
CA LEU A 377 21.83 7.91 5.26
C LEU A 377 23.13 8.27 4.53
N ASP A 378 24.08 7.35 4.52
CA ASP A 378 25.37 7.52 3.86
C ASP A 378 25.23 7.41 2.34
N THR A 379 25.59 8.47 1.61
CA THR A 379 25.60 8.52 0.14
C THR A 379 27.02 8.43 -0.43
N GLN A 380 28.06 8.41 0.40
CA GLN A 380 29.46 8.44 -0.03
C GLN A 380 30.01 7.05 -0.32
N ARG A 381 29.34 6.00 0.16
CA ARG A 381 29.76 4.60 0.01
C ARG A 381 29.35 3.93 -1.30
N PHE A 382 28.57 4.61 -2.13
CA PHE A 382 27.99 4.04 -3.35
C PHE A 382 29.07 3.48 -4.29
N LEU A 383 28.83 2.26 -4.76
CA LEU A 383 29.63 1.57 -5.75
C LEU A 383 28.78 1.38 -7.00
N PHE A 384 29.33 1.73 -8.16
CA PHE A 384 28.68 1.42 -9.43
C PHE A 384 28.53 -0.10 -9.56
N PRO A 385 27.37 -0.59 -10.05
CA PRO A 385 27.21 -2.00 -10.33
C PRO A 385 28.32 -2.50 -11.26
N ALA A 386 28.84 -3.70 -11.01
CA ALA A 386 29.77 -4.32 -11.94
C ALA A 386 29.15 -4.39 -13.33
N ARG A 387 29.88 -3.97 -14.37
CA ARG A 387 29.44 -4.13 -15.75
C ARG A 387 29.32 -5.64 -16.00
N ALA A 388 28.14 -6.10 -16.38
CA ALA A 388 27.96 -7.48 -16.82
C ALA A 388 28.93 -7.74 -17.98
N GLY A 389 29.93 -8.60 -17.75
CA GLY A 389 30.91 -9.01 -18.78
C GLY A 389 32.30 -8.35 -18.73
N TYR A 390 32.68 -7.63 -17.67
CA TYR A 390 34.09 -7.26 -17.45
C TYR A 390 34.64 -8.03 -16.25
N ASP A 391 35.36 -9.11 -16.51
CA ASP A 391 36.38 -9.61 -15.58
C ASP A 391 37.28 -8.43 -15.21
N ARG A 392 37.67 -8.36 -13.94
CA ARG A 392 38.61 -7.35 -13.46
C ARG A 392 39.85 -7.34 -14.36
N PRO A 393 40.23 -6.22 -15.02
CA PRO A 393 41.54 -6.13 -15.65
C PRO A 393 42.55 -5.97 -14.50
N GLY A 394 43.06 -7.10 -14.01
CA GLY A 394 43.88 -7.13 -12.80
C GLY A 394 44.68 -8.42 -12.60
N GLN A 395 44.95 -9.16 -13.67
CA GLN A 395 46.09 -10.08 -13.76
C GLN A 395 46.71 -9.95 -15.15
N GLN A 396 47.42 -8.85 -15.35
CA GLN A 396 48.46 -8.80 -16.38
C GLN A 396 49.57 -9.74 -15.88
N LEU A 397 49.62 -10.95 -16.42
CA LEU A 397 50.79 -11.81 -16.33
C LEU A 397 51.96 -11.02 -16.94
N SER A 398 52.99 -10.72 -16.15
CA SER A 398 54.23 -10.12 -16.66
C SER A 398 54.87 -11.12 -17.62
N LEU A 399 54.85 -10.78 -18.91
CA LEU A 399 55.42 -11.61 -19.97
C LEU A 399 56.89 -11.25 -20.28
N PHE A 400 57.59 -10.64 -19.32
CA PHE A 400 58.98 -10.16 -19.49
C PHE A 400 59.74 -10.16 -18.16
N ASP A 401 59.93 -11.34 -17.55
CA ASP A 401 61.00 -11.56 -16.58
C ASP A 401 61.69 -12.90 -16.91
N GLN A 402 62.48 -12.88 -17.98
CA GLN A 402 63.60 -13.79 -18.19
C GLN A 402 64.69 -13.01 -18.91
N ASP A 403 65.62 -12.46 -18.13
CA ASP A 403 67.00 -12.22 -18.53
C ASP A 403 67.91 -12.90 -17.49
#